data_AF-A0A3D4X7J3-F1
#
_entry.id   AF-A0A3D4X7J3-F1
#
_cell.length_a   1.000
_cell.length_b   1.000
_cell.length_c   1.000
_cell.angle_alpha   90.00
_cell.angle_beta   90.00
_cell.angle_gamma   90.00
#
_symmetry.space_group_name_H-M   'P 1'
#
loop_
_entity.id
_entity.type
_entity.pdbx_description
1 polymer ?
#
loop_
_entity_poly.entity_id
_entity_poly.type
_entity_poly.pdbx_seq_one_letter_code
_entity_poly.pdbx_strand_id
1 'polypeptide(L)'
;MADELDQADQKPERLLISAGINTYDLSVVVVMDERVAFSSLRTQQNLMYLILGASMLALVACSVLFSRKLVDPIRAMMGEMEQVEQGNFDIQLPVQSKDEIGVLSDRFNRMSAALKKYIDKFYVAQIRQTEAELTALRSQIYPHFLYNTLE
;
A
#
# COMPACT_ATOMS: atom_id res chain seq x y z
N MET A 1 6.95 -68.46 26.60
CA MET A 1 5.85 -67.48 26.78
C MET A 1 6.33 -66.14 27.32
N ALA A 2 7.27 -66.07 28.27
CA ALA A 2 7.88 -64.79 28.68
C ALA A 2 8.78 -64.15 27.59
N ASP A 3 9.37 -64.98 26.73
CA ASP A 3 10.33 -64.56 25.69
C ASP A 3 9.68 -63.90 24.45
N GLU A 4 8.39 -64.15 24.19
CA GLU A 4 7.67 -63.59 23.03
C GLU A 4 7.09 -62.20 23.31
N LEU A 5 6.87 -61.87 24.59
CA LEU A 5 6.39 -60.56 25.02
C LEU A 5 7.53 -59.52 25.06
N ASP A 6 8.75 -59.95 25.35
CA ASP A 6 9.95 -59.09 25.36
C ASP A 6 10.37 -58.65 23.94
N GLN A 7 10.11 -59.50 22.93
CA GLN A 7 10.36 -59.16 21.52
C GLN A 7 9.31 -58.20 20.93
N ALA A 8 8.15 -58.05 21.55
CA ALA A 8 7.12 -57.11 21.11
C ALA A 8 7.41 -55.67 21.55
N ASP A 9 8.22 -55.48 22.59
CA ASP A 9 8.59 -54.18 23.18
C ASP A 9 9.74 -53.49 22.39
N GLN A 10 10.51 -54.24 21.60
CA GLN A 10 11.65 -53.71 20.83
C GLN A 10 11.30 -53.05 19.48
N LYS A 11 10.02 -52.84 19.16
CA LYS A 11 9.63 -52.04 17.98
C LYS A 11 9.10 -50.68 18.42
N PRO A 12 9.73 -49.56 18.01
CA PRO A 12 9.53 -48.22 18.58
C PRO A 12 8.21 -47.54 18.20
N GLU A 13 7.16 -48.29 17.84
CA GLU A 13 5.92 -47.75 17.26
C GLU A 13 4.66 -48.55 17.67
N ARG A 14 4.65 -49.17 18.86
CA ARG A 14 3.46 -49.88 19.34
C ARG A 14 3.13 -49.45 20.76
N LEU A 15 1.91 -48.96 20.95
CA LEU A 15 1.36 -48.65 22.26
C LEU A 15 0.68 -49.90 22.80
N LEU A 16 1.22 -50.43 23.90
CA LEU A 16 0.69 -51.60 24.58
C LEU A 16 -0.24 -51.13 25.71
N ILE A 17 -1.55 -51.31 25.53
CA ILE A 17 -2.52 -51.12 26.61
C ILE A 17 -2.90 -52.51 27.11
N SER A 18 -2.55 -52.80 28.35
CA SER A 18 -2.98 -54.02 29.04
C SER A 18 -4.03 -53.66 30.09
N ALA A 19 -5.18 -54.33 30.04
CA ALA A 19 -6.20 -54.23 31.07
C ALA A 19 -6.42 -55.63 31.66
N GLY A 20 -6.22 -55.77 32.96
CA GLY A 20 -6.45 -57.03 33.68
C GLY A 20 -7.94 -57.26 33.91
N ILE A 21 -8.48 -58.37 33.43
CA ILE A 21 -9.84 -58.82 33.75
C ILE A 21 -9.68 -59.94 34.78
N ASN A 22 -9.84 -59.62 36.06
CA ASN A 22 -9.70 -60.63 37.11
C ASN A 22 -11.02 -61.40 37.25
N THR A 23 -11.08 -62.70 36.90
CA THR A 23 -10.93 -63.80 37.88
C THR A 23 -10.01 -64.98 37.44
N TYR A 24 -9.34 -64.92 36.29
CA TYR A 24 -8.57 -66.07 35.74
C TYR A 24 -7.13 -65.74 35.26
N ASP A 25 -6.51 -64.68 35.79
CA ASP A 25 -5.12 -64.30 35.45
C ASP A 25 -4.86 -64.13 33.93
N LEU A 26 -5.91 -63.77 33.18
CA LEU A 26 -5.83 -63.51 31.75
C LEU A 26 -5.71 -62.00 31.50
N SER A 27 -4.62 -61.60 30.84
CA SER A 27 -4.41 -60.21 30.41
C SER A 27 -4.71 -60.08 28.91
N VAL A 28 -5.56 -59.12 28.57
CA VAL A 28 -5.78 -58.73 27.16
C VAL A 28 -4.78 -57.64 26.84
N VAL A 29 -3.87 -57.94 25.91
CA VAL A 29 -2.89 -56.97 25.39
C VAL A 29 -3.41 -56.45 24.05
N VAL A 30 -3.81 -55.19 24.01
CA VAL A 30 -4.18 -54.51 22.75
C VAL A 30 -2.93 -53.80 22.23
N VAL A 31 -2.47 -54.25 21.07
CA VAL A 31 -1.33 -53.67 20.37
C VAL A 31 -1.88 -52.69 19.33
N MET A 32 -1.85 -51.39 19.62
CA MET A 32 -2.17 -50.35 18.62
C MET A 32 -0.87 -49.79 18.02
N ASP A 33 -0.78 -49.81 16.69
CA ASP A 33 0.31 -49.15 15.97
C ASP A 33 0.17 -47.63 16.16
N GLU A 34 1.24 -46.98 16.63
CA GLU A 34 1.29 -45.54 16.89
C GLU A 34 0.91 -44.73 15.64
N ARG A 35 1.17 -45.26 14.44
CA ARG A 35 0.74 -44.63 13.19
C ARG A 35 -0.76 -44.54 13.05
N VAL A 36 -1.52 -45.50 13.59
CA VAL A 36 -2.99 -45.47 13.55
C VAL A 36 -3.52 -44.48 14.58
N ALA A 37 -2.94 -44.42 15.78
CA ALA A 37 -3.29 -43.44 16.81
C ALA A 37 -2.99 -42.00 16.40
N PHE A 38 -1.89 -41.76 15.68
CA PHE A 38 -1.41 -40.43 15.29
C PHE A 38 -1.64 -40.06 13.81
N SER A 39 -2.19 -40.94 12.98
CA SER A 39 -2.53 -40.64 11.57
C SER A 39 -3.47 -39.43 11.44
N SER A 40 -4.41 -39.30 12.38
CA SER A 40 -5.31 -38.15 12.50
C SER A 40 -4.56 -36.85 12.80
N LEU A 41 -3.49 -36.90 13.62
CA LEU A 41 -2.70 -35.71 13.96
C LEU A 41 -1.84 -35.22 12.80
N ARG A 42 -1.23 -36.13 12.03
CA ARG A 42 -0.37 -35.74 10.90
C ARG A 42 -1.17 -35.08 9.78
N THR A 43 -2.39 -35.55 9.54
CA THR A 43 -3.31 -34.94 8.56
C THR A 43 -3.75 -33.55 9.02
N GLN A 44 -4.06 -33.37 10.31
CA GLN A 44 -4.39 -32.06 10.88
C GLN A 44 -3.22 -31.08 10.83
N GLN A 45 -2.00 -31.54 11.13
CA GLN A 45 -0.79 -30.70 11.05
C GLN A 45 -0.52 -30.24 9.61
N ASN A 46 -0.66 -31.12 8.61
CA ASN A 46 -0.45 -30.74 7.22
C ASN A 46 -1.48 -29.71 6.74
N LEU A 47 -2.76 -29.88 7.14
CA LEU A 47 -3.81 -28.89 6.86
C LEU A 47 -3.49 -27.54 7.51
N MET A 48 -3.03 -27.55 8.77
CA MET A 48 -2.63 -26.34 9.49
C MET A 48 -1.48 -25.60 8.78
N TYR A 49 -0.44 -26.31 8.36
CA TYR A 49 0.68 -25.70 7.63
C TYR A 49 0.26 -25.17 6.25
N LEU A 50 -0.64 -25.86 5.55
CA LEU A 50 -1.21 -25.36 4.29
C LEU A 50 -1.99 -24.07 4.49
N ILE A 51 -2.85 -24.01 5.50
CA ILE A 51 -3.63 -22.80 5.83
C ILE A 51 -2.70 -21.64 6.21
N LEU A 52 -1.67 -21.91 7.02
CA LEU A 52 -0.71 -20.90 7.46
C LEU A 52 0.14 -20.40 6.28
N GLY A 53 0.58 -21.29 5.39
CA GLY A 53 1.26 -20.90 4.16
C GLY A 53 0.37 -20.08 3.23
N ALA A 54 -0.89 -20.49 3.04
CA ALA A 54 -1.85 -19.78 2.21
C ALA A 54 -2.19 -18.38 2.78
N SER A 55 -2.37 -18.26 4.10
CA SER A 55 -2.65 -16.97 4.74
C SER A 55 -1.45 -16.02 4.65
N MET A 56 -0.22 -16.53 4.83
CA MET A 56 1.00 -15.76 4.66
C MET A 56 1.13 -15.23 3.22
N LEU A 57 0.89 -16.09 2.23
CA LEU A 57 0.90 -15.70 0.82
C LEU A 57 -0.19 -14.67 0.50
N ALA A 58 -1.40 -14.84 1.03
CA ALA A 58 -2.50 -13.89 0.86
C ALA A 58 -2.15 -12.52 1.47
N LEU A 59 -1.54 -12.48 2.66
CA LEU A 59 -1.10 -11.23 3.29
C LEU A 59 -0.06 -10.50 2.44
N VAL A 60 0.95 -11.22 1.92
CA VAL A 60 1.97 -10.63 1.04
C VAL A 60 1.33 -10.11 -0.25
N ALA A 61 0.45 -10.88 -0.88
CA ALA A 61 -0.26 -10.46 -2.08
C ALA A 61 -1.11 -9.20 -1.84
N CYS A 62 -1.89 -9.18 -0.75
CA CYS A 62 -2.68 -8.01 -0.34
C CYS A 62 -1.80 -6.79 -0.09
N SER A 63 -0.68 -6.95 0.61
CA SER A 63 0.27 -5.86 0.89
C SER A 63 0.83 -5.26 -0.40
N VAL A 64 1.26 -6.10 -1.35
CA VAL A 64 1.78 -5.65 -2.66
C VAL A 64 0.69 -4.95 -3.47
N LEU A 65 -0.53 -5.49 -3.49
CA LEU A 65 -1.66 -4.89 -4.19
C LEU A 65 -2.04 -3.54 -3.59
N PHE A 66 -2.09 -3.45 -2.26
CA PHE A 66 -2.39 -2.21 -1.54
C PHE A 66 -1.32 -1.14 -1.80
N SER A 67 -0.04 -1.52 -1.75
CA SER A 67 1.06 -0.60 -2.08
C SER A 67 0.90 -0.04 -3.50
N ARG A 68 0.68 -0.90 -4.49
CA ARG A 68 0.58 -0.50 -5.90
C ARG A 68 -0.66 0.30 -6.24
N LYS A 69 -1.78 0.02 -5.58
CA LYS A 69 -3.07 0.67 -5.87
C LYS A 69 -3.30 1.96 -5.10
N LEU A 70 -2.67 2.10 -3.94
CA LEU A 70 -2.94 3.23 -3.04
C LEU A 70 -1.66 3.98 -2.66
N VAL A 71 -0.64 3.30 -2.14
CA VAL A 71 0.57 3.96 -1.61
C VAL A 71 1.40 4.61 -2.71
N ASP A 72 1.69 3.88 -3.80
CA ASP A 72 2.55 4.37 -4.87
C ASP A 72 1.94 5.58 -5.60
N PRO A 73 0.65 5.58 -5.99
CA PRO A 73 0.01 6.76 -6.56
C PRO A 73 0.03 7.95 -5.60
N ILE A 74 -0.30 7.78 -4.33
CA ILE A 74 -0.29 8.87 -3.34
C ILE A 74 1.11 9.47 -3.21
N ARG A 75 2.15 8.63 -3.21
CA ARG A 75 3.54 9.11 -3.14
C ARG A 75 3.94 9.90 -4.38
N ALA A 76 3.52 9.46 -5.56
CA ALA A 76 3.71 10.23 -6.79
C ALA A 76 2.97 11.58 -6.73
N MET A 77 1.74 11.60 -6.21
CA MET A 77 0.98 12.84 -5.99
C MET A 77 1.71 13.83 -5.09
N MET A 78 2.26 13.37 -3.97
CA MET A 78 3.03 14.23 -3.06
C MET A 78 4.27 14.82 -3.73
N GLY A 79 4.99 14.04 -4.55
CA GLY A 79 6.16 14.54 -5.26
C GLY A 79 5.84 15.65 -6.28
N GLU A 80 4.75 15.49 -7.04
CA GLU A 80 4.31 16.55 -7.95
C GLU A 80 3.74 17.76 -7.19
N MET A 81 3.06 17.56 -6.05
CA MET A 81 2.62 18.67 -5.20
C MET A 81 3.79 19.56 -4.78
N GLU A 82 4.92 18.97 -4.38
CA GLU A 82 6.13 19.72 -4.00
C GLU A 82 6.68 20.56 -5.17
N GLN A 83 6.62 20.05 -6.41
CA GLN A 83 7.02 20.82 -7.59
C GLN A 83 6.11 22.03 -7.85
N VAL A 84 4.79 21.87 -7.66
CA VAL A 84 3.84 22.99 -7.74
C VAL A 84 4.14 24.03 -6.66
N GLU A 85 4.46 23.62 -5.43
CA GLU A 85 4.85 24.51 -4.34
C GLU A 85 6.13 25.31 -4.65
N GLN A 86 7.06 24.71 -5.39
CA GLN A 86 8.28 25.38 -5.86
C GLN A 86 8.07 26.29 -7.07
N GLY A 87 6.82 26.42 -7.56
CA GLY A 87 6.45 27.30 -8.67
C GLY A 87 6.48 26.64 -10.05
N ASN A 88 6.69 25.33 -10.13
CA ASN A 88 6.56 24.58 -11.38
C ASN A 88 5.12 24.10 -11.57
N PHE A 89 4.34 24.82 -12.38
CA PHE A 89 2.92 24.50 -12.65
C PHE A 89 2.69 23.70 -13.95
N ASP A 90 3.75 23.29 -14.66
CA ASP A 90 3.64 22.56 -15.93
C ASP A 90 3.52 21.04 -15.78
N ILE A 91 3.63 20.57 -14.55
CA ILE A 91 3.52 19.15 -14.20
C ILE A 91 2.07 18.67 -14.15
N GLN A 92 1.88 17.42 -14.53
CA GLN A 92 0.59 16.76 -14.53
C GLN A 92 0.72 15.37 -13.92
N LEU A 93 -0.17 15.07 -12.99
CA LEU A 93 -0.29 13.73 -12.44
C LEU A 93 -0.90 12.78 -13.46
N PRO A 94 -0.34 11.56 -13.62
CA PRO A 94 -0.89 10.58 -14.52
C PRO A 94 -2.19 9.99 -13.95
N VAL A 95 -3.31 10.25 -14.62
CA VAL A 95 -4.64 9.72 -14.23
C VAL A 95 -4.80 8.28 -14.73
N GLN A 96 -4.17 7.34 -14.04
CA GLN A 96 -4.17 5.92 -14.44
C GLN A 96 -5.30 5.10 -13.82
N SER A 97 -5.94 5.61 -12.77
CA SER A 97 -7.02 4.90 -12.07
C SER A 97 -8.39 5.49 -12.38
N LYS A 98 -9.43 4.67 -12.28
CA LYS A 98 -10.86 5.07 -12.44
C LYS A 98 -11.58 5.18 -11.10
N ASP A 99 -10.83 5.09 -10.00
CA ASP A 99 -11.31 5.21 -8.63
C ASP A 99 -11.11 6.65 -8.10
N GLU A 100 -11.29 6.82 -6.80
CA GLU A 100 -11.11 8.08 -6.08
C GLU A 100 -9.71 8.67 -6.25
N ILE A 101 -8.67 7.85 -6.41
CA ILE A 101 -7.28 8.31 -6.63
C ILE A 101 -7.15 8.93 -8.02
N GLY A 102 -7.79 8.33 -9.02
CA GLY A 102 -7.89 8.89 -10.36
C GLY A 102 -8.62 10.25 -10.37
N VAL A 103 -9.77 10.31 -9.70
CA VAL A 103 -10.54 11.56 -9.57
C VAL A 103 -9.73 12.64 -8.85
N LEU A 104 -9.01 12.29 -7.79
CA LEU A 104 -8.16 13.22 -7.06
C LEU A 104 -7.02 13.75 -7.95
N SER A 105 -6.41 12.89 -8.74
CA SER A 105 -5.36 13.26 -9.70
C SER A 105 -5.86 14.25 -10.76
N ASP A 106 -7.05 13.99 -11.34
CA ASP A 106 -7.68 14.91 -12.30
C ASP A 106 -8.00 16.27 -11.66
N ARG A 107 -8.56 16.26 -10.44
CA ARG A 107 -8.87 17.49 -9.71
C ARG A 107 -7.61 18.30 -9.39
N PHE A 108 -6.53 17.64 -8.99
CA PHE A 108 -5.24 18.29 -8.75
C PHE A 108 -4.71 18.96 -10.03
N ASN A 109 -4.72 18.24 -11.16
CA ASN A 109 -4.27 18.78 -12.45
C ASN A 109 -5.06 20.03 -12.86
N ARG A 110 -6.39 20.00 -12.68
CA ARG A 110 -7.25 21.17 -12.95
C ARG A 110 -6.91 22.36 -12.05
N MET A 111 -6.64 22.10 -10.77
CA MET A 111 -6.26 23.14 -9.81
C MET A 111 -4.91 23.77 -10.18
N SER A 112 -3.90 22.95 -10.49
CA SER A 112 -2.57 23.42 -10.92
C SER A 112 -2.67 24.26 -12.19
N ALA A 113 -3.41 23.79 -13.20
CA ALA A 113 -3.63 24.52 -14.45
C ALA A 113 -4.39 25.85 -14.23
N ALA A 114 -5.37 25.87 -13.33
CA ALA A 114 -6.08 27.09 -12.98
C ALA A 114 -5.16 28.10 -12.27
N LEU A 115 -4.33 27.62 -11.34
CA LEU A 115 -3.35 28.45 -10.64
C LEU A 115 -2.34 29.08 -11.61
N LYS A 116 -1.79 28.29 -12.54
CA LYS A 116 -0.95 28.81 -13.63
C LYS A 116 -1.63 29.94 -14.40
N LYS A 117 -2.87 29.71 -14.82
CA LYS A 117 -3.66 30.71 -15.55
C LYS A 117 -3.91 31.99 -14.73
N TYR A 118 -4.08 31.88 -13.41
CA TYR A 118 -4.23 33.06 -12.55
C TYR A 118 -2.94 33.84 -12.42
N ILE A 119 -1.80 33.16 -12.29
CA ILE A 119 -0.47 33.78 -12.25
C ILE A 119 -0.22 34.54 -13.56
N ASP A 120 -0.45 33.90 -14.70
CA ASP A 120 -0.26 34.54 -16.02
C ASP A 120 -1.12 35.80 -16.18
N LYS A 121 -2.39 35.72 -15.77
CA LYS A 121 -3.30 36.88 -15.79
C LYS A 121 -2.83 38.00 -14.88
N PHE A 122 -2.35 37.66 -13.68
CA PHE A 122 -1.82 38.63 -12.73
C PHE A 122 -0.61 39.37 -13.32
N TYR A 123 0.34 38.66 -13.92
CA TYR A 123 1.49 39.27 -14.60
C TYR A 123 1.07 40.22 -15.74
N VAL A 124 0.15 39.79 -16.60
CA VAL A 124 -0.34 40.63 -17.70
C VAL A 124 -1.05 41.88 -17.16
N ALA A 125 -1.84 41.74 -16.09
CA ALA A 125 -2.50 42.88 -15.46
C ALA A 125 -1.49 43.86 -14.85
N GLN A 126 -0.47 43.36 -14.16
CA GLN A 126 0.59 44.16 -13.56
C GLN A 126 1.35 44.97 -14.61
N ILE A 127 1.74 44.35 -15.73
CA ILE A 127 2.44 45.03 -16.84
C ILE A 127 1.59 46.18 -17.38
N ARG A 128 0.30 45.92 -17.66
CA ARG A 128 -0.63 46.95 -18.16
C ARG A 128 -0.83 48.09 -17.19
N GLN A 129 -0.88 47.81 -15.88
CA GLN A 129 -0.98 48.83 -14.86
C GLN A 129 0.26 49.74 -14.87
N THR A 130 1.45 49.15 -14.87
CA THR A 130 2.71 49.91 -14.94
C THR A 130 2.80 50.76 -16.21
N GLU A 131 2.38 50.23 -17.36
CA GLU A 131 2.33 51.00 -18.62
C GLU A 131 1.37 52.19 -18.55
N ALA A 132 0.19 52.00 -17.94
CA ALA A 132 -0.78 53.07 -17.74
C ALA A 132 -0.26 54.17 -16.80
N GLU A 133 0.41 53.80 -15.71
CA GLU A 133 1.03 54.73 -14.76
C GLU A 133 2.15 55.55 -15.43
N LEU A 134 3.03 54.90 -16.19
CA LEU A 134 4.09 55.59 -16.95
C LEU A 134 3.52 56.54 -18.01
N THR A 135 2.44 56.14 -18.68
CA THR A 135 1.77 56.98 -19.68
C THR A 135 1.13 58.20 -19.04
N ALA A 136 0.48 58.04 -17.89
CA ALA A 136 -0.09 59.14 -17.12
C ALA A 136 1.00 60.11 -16.64
N LEU A 137 2.11 59.60 -16.12
CA LEU A 137 3.26 60.40 -15.69
C LEU A 137 3.85 61.20 -16.87
N ARG A 138 4.03 60.57 -18.04
CA ARG A 138 4.49 61.25 -19.26
C ARG A 138 3.54 62.38 -19.66
N SER A 139 2.23 62.16 -19.58
CA SER A 139 1.22 63.17 -19.90
C SER A 139 1.23 64.38 -18.96
N GLN A 140 1.70 64.23 -17.71
CA GLN A 140 1.82 65.35 -16.77
C GLN A 140 3.12 66.16 -16.96
N ILE A 141 4.22 65.52 -17.34
CA ILE A 141 5.52 66.18 -17.53
C ILE A 141 5.57 66.96 -18.86
N TYR A 142 4.95 66.43 -19.93
CA TYR A 142 5.02 67.00 -21.29
C TYR A 142 4.54 68.46 -21.43
N PRO A 143 3.40 68.88 -20.82
CA PRO A 143 2.91 70.26 -20.93
C PRO A 143 3.84 71.28 -20.28
N HIS A 144 4.43 70.92 -19.13
CA HIS A 144 5.31 71.80 -18.38
C HIS A 144 6.67 72.00 -19.08
N PHE A 145 7.16 71.01 -19.83
CA PHE A 145 8.37 71.15 -20.64
C PHE A 145 8.14 72.01 -21.90
N LEU A 146 7.00 71.83 -22.58
CA LEU A 146 6.66 72.61 -23.77
C LEU A 146 6.51 74.11 -23.49
N TYR A 147 5.93 74.46 -22.34
CA TYR A 147 5.78 75.86 -21.94
C TYR A 147 7.12 76.53 -21.58
N ASN A 148 8.07 75.82 -20.96
CA ASN A 148 9.38 76.37 -20.60
C ASN A 148 10.35 76.55 -21.78
N THR A 149 10.04 76.01 -22.96
CA THR A 149 10.83 76.22 -24.19
C THR A 149 10.24 77.28 -25.12
N LEU A 150 9.08 77.86 -24.79
CA LEU A 150 8.41 78.91 -25.56
C LEU A 150 8.48 80.30 -24.88
N GLU A 151 9.06 80.39 -23.68
CA GLU A 151 9.64 81.61 -23.09
C GLU A 151 11.13 81.71 -23.42
#